data_AF-K9ZZX5-F1
#
_entry.id   AF-K9ZZX5-F1
#
_cell.length_a   1.000
_cell.length_b   1.000
_cell.length_c   1.000
_cell.angle_alpha   90.00
_cell.angle_beta   90.00
_cell.angle_gamma   90.00
#
_symmetry.space_group_name_H-M   'P 1'
#
loop_
_entity.id
_entity.type
_entity.pdbx_description
1 polymer ?
#
loop_
_entity_poly.entity_id
_entity_poly.type
_entity_poly.pdbx_seq_one_letter_code
_entity_poly.pdbx_strand_id
1 'polypeptide(L)'
;MRSLVLVGHGSHLNSDSAAAVYHYAELLRGQQVFDEVIEGYWKEEPSLRQVLRTVSYTDVTVIPMFISEGYFTETVIPRELGLGHQGPVPAHGVARVIGGRTVRYTLPYGVHPAMSEVILERAREACPDLDGSDTALVIIGHGTTRNSNSSRVVYQNADRIREQGLFAEVHALFLDENPRLSTWPAVVQAERVAMVPFFASEGWHTLETIPEELGLTGSVSRLEGRTVYYAKPTGTHPRVADVVVQLAHEAGGASFDDGERDASHLEAWTAFLALAERGLRFGEVMVTPHAGLYEVRHALDEGRELLETFVNPEGLRDRVRLDERGEHRPVHTLRNLPRGWRGVFDKTDLPRAMHYLYPAVVEESYSCSRHALHTTPWVTTARRQTGIYAKVAQAPIELVMRTSRDVCGACLKTRLWAGDKLDKTFFDGVPGAIPCPEACTLLVAEVREAMSHKGKSGPHHHDE
;
A
#
# COMPACT_ATOMS: atom_id res chain seq x y z
N MET A 1 21.10 -3.54 10.87
CA MET A 1 19.93 -4.25 10.27
C MET A 1 18.78 -3.27 10.15
N ARG A 2 18.07 -3.23 9.01
CA ARG A 2 17.10 -2.19 8.68
C ARG A 2 15.86 -2.76 7.98
N SER A 3 14.69 -2.29 8.40
CA SER A 3 13.41 -2.55 7.75
C SER A 3 13.02 -1.41 6.83
N LEU A 4 12.65 -1.72 5.59
CA LEU A 4 11.95 -0.79 4.72
C LEU A 4 10.45 -1.08 4.75
N VAL A 5 9.64 -0.04 4.95
CA VAL A 5 8.17 -0.11 4.88
C VAL A 5 7.69 0.74 3.72
N LEU A 6 7.04 0.11 2.74
CA LEU A 6 6.39 0.81 1.64
C LEU A 6 4.92 1.03 1.95
N VAL A 7 4.46 2.28 1.90
CA VAL A 7 3.08 2.62 2.24
C VAL A 7 2.25 2.97 1.02
N GLY A 8 1.23 2.18 0.74
CA GLY A 8 0.23 2.42 -0.29
C GLY A 8 -1.09 2.98 0.24
N HIS A 9 -1.95 3.40 -0.68
CA HIS A 9 -3.32 3.77 -0.34
C HIS A 9 -4.18 2.53 -0.05
N GLY A 10 -4.10 1.52 -0.91
CA GLY A 10 -4.93 0.31 -0.86
C GLY A 10 -6.42 0.60 -1.10
N SER A 11 -7.26 -0.43 -1.00
CA SER A 11 -8.71 -0.31 -1.24
C SER A 11 -9.54 -1.22 -0.35
N HIS A 12 -10.83 -0.91 -0.20
CA HIS A 12 -11.82 -1.85 0.35
C HIS A 12 -12.43 -2.75 -0.74
N LEU A 13 -12.30 -2.37 -2.01
CA LEU A 13 -13.08 -2.97 -3.11
C LEU A 13 -12.21 -3.50 -4.25
N ASN A 14 -11.02 -2.93 -4.46
CA ASN A 14 -10.19 -3.21 -5.63
C ASN A 14 -8.77 -3.63 -5.23
N SER A 15 -8.42 -4.89 -5.48
CA SER A 15 -7.10 -5.46 -5.23
C SER A 15 -5.97 -4.75 -5.98
N ASP A 16 -6.26 -4.13 -7.12
CA ASP A 16 -5.22 -3.55 -7.98
C ASP A 16 -4.62 -2.28 -7.37
N SER A 17 -5.32 -1.66 -6.40
CA SER A 17 -4.86 -0.46 -5.69
C SER A 17 -3.58 -0.68 -4.87
N ALA A 18 -3.21 -1.93 -4.60
CA ALA A 18 -1.99 -2.29 -3.88
C ALA A 18 -0.89 -2.90 -4.78
N ALA A 19 -1.22 -3.23 -6.04
CA ALA A 19 -0.33 -3.96 -6.94
C ALA A 19 1.02 -3.28 -7.14
N ALA A 20 1.02 -1.95 -7.32
CA ALA A 20 2.26 -1.18 -7.47
C ALA A 20 3.18 -1.31 -6.25
N VAL A 21 2.63 -1.29 -5.03
CA VAL A 21 3.44 -1.42 -3.81
C VAL A 21 4.03 -2.82 -3.68
N TYR A 22 3.25 -3.86 -3.98
CA TYR A 22 3.75 -5.23 -3.99
C TYR A 22 4.87 -5.43 -5.00
N HIS A 23 4.68 -4.91 -6.22
CA HIS A 23 5.69 -4.98 -7.27
C HIS A 23 7.03 -4.36 -6.84
N TYR A 24 7.00 -3.15 -6.25
CA TYR A 24 8.25 -2.52 -5.77
C TYR A 24 8.84 -3.21 -4.54
N ALA A 25 8.01 -3.74 -3.64
CA ALA A 25 8.49 -4.51 -2.51
C ALA A 25 9.27 -5.74 -2.98
N GLU A 26 8.76 -6.46 -3.98
CA GLU A 26 9.42 -7.61 -4.60
C GLU A 26 10.74 -7.24 -5.28
N LEU A 27 10.74 -6.17 -6.09
CA LEU A 27 11.96 -5.68 -6.72
C LEU A 27 13.03 -5.35 -5.68
N LEU A 28 12.67 -4.65 -4.60
CA LEU A 28 13.60 -4.24 -3.55
C LEU A 28 14.10 -5.41 -2.70
N ARG A 29 13.27 -6.44 -2.46
CA ARG A 29 13.73 -7.69 -1.85
C ARG A 29 14.77 -8.39 -2.72
N GLY A 30 14.57 -8.39 -4.04
CA GLY A 30 15.53 -8.95 -5.00
C GLY A 30 16.87 -8.22 -5.04
N GLN A 31 16.90 -6.92 -4.71
CA GLN A 31 18.14 -6.13 -4.62
C GLN A 31 18.94 -6.37 -3.33
N GLN A 32 18.30 -6.90 -2.28
CA GLN A 32 18.92 -7.22 -0.98
C GLN A 32 19.66 -6.03 -0.31
N VAL A 33 19.17 -4.80 -0.54
CA VAL A 33 19.71 -3.58 0.09
C VAL A 33 19.20 -3.40 1.53
N PHE A 34 18.06 -3.99 1.85
CA PHE A 34 17.45 -4.00 3.18
C PHE A 34 17.33 -5.43 3.70
N ASP A 35 17.41 -5.61 5.02
CA ASP A 35 17.25 -6.92 5.66
C ASP A 35 15.79 -7.44 5.54
N GLU A 36 14.82 -6.53 5.43
CA GLU A 36 13.45 -6.84 5.06
C GLU A 36 12.75 -5.65 4.37
N VAL A 37 11.75 -5.97 3.55
CA VAL A 37 10.83 -4.99 2.96
C VAL A 37 9.41 -5.43 3.28
N ILE A 38 8.60 -4.54 3.84
CA ILE A 38 7.25 -4.78 4.32
C ILE A 38 6.28 -3.79 3.65
N GLU A 39 5.10 -4.27 3.26
CA GLU A 39 4.03 -3.44 2.72
C GLU A 39 3.06 -2.99 3.80
N GLY A 40 2.55 -1.76 3.70
CA GLY A 40 1.49 -1.24 4.56
C GLY A 40 0.51 -0.38 3.78
N TYR A 41 -0.76 -0.37 4.20
CA TYR A 41 -1.84 0.29 3.46
C TYR A 41 -2.77 1.09 4.36
N TRP A 42 -3.37 2.14 3.79
CA TRP A 42 -4.40 2.92 4.50
C TRP A 42 -5.74 2.17 4.57
N LYS A 43 -6.19 1.56 3.46
CA LYS A 43 -7.52 0.95 3.35
C LYS A 43 -7.56 -0.58 3.39
N GLU A 44 -6.43 -1.28 3.33
CA GLU A 44 -6.39 -2.75 3.48
C GLU A 44 -5.34 -3.18 4.51
N GLU A 45 -5.30 -4.46 4.85
CA GLU A 45 -4.27 -5.05 5.71
C GLU A 45 -3.05 -5.49 4.87
N PRO A 46 -1.80 -5.34 5.36
CA PRO A 46 -1.40 -4.79 6.66
C PRO A 46 -1.71 -3.30 6.77
N SER A 47 -2.46 -2.91 7.79
CA SER A 47 -2.88 -1.51 7.93
C SER A 47 -1.76 -0.64 8.51
N LEU A 48 -1.85 0.68 8.35
CA LEU A 48 -0.93 1.64 8.98
C LEU A 48 -0.83 1.49 10.51
N ARG A 49 -1.86 0.94 11.16
CA ARG A 49 -1.87 0.70 12.62
C ARG A 49 -1.21 -0.62 13.03
N GLN A 50 -0.96 -1.49 12.06
CA GLN A 50 -0.36 -2.82 12.23
C GLN A 50 1.10 -2.84 11.79
N VAL A 51 1.44 -2.15 10.69
CA VAL A 51 2.69 -2.35 9.97
C VAL A 51 3.96 -2.16 10.83
N LEU A 52 3.99 -1.20 11.74
CA LEU A 52 5.16 -1.01 12.62
C LEU A 52 5.35 -2.14 13.63
N ARG A 53 4.34 -2.95 13.90
CA ARG A 53 4.47 -4.14 14.77
C ARG A 53 4.93 -5.38 14.02
N THR A 54 4.82 -5.39 12.68
CA THR A 54 5.22 -6.53 11.84
C THR A 54 6.66 -6.44 11.36
N VAL A 55 7.37 -5.34 11.67
CA VAL A 55 8.79 -5.19 11.35
C VAL A 55 9.66 -5.89 12.39
N SER A 56 10.69 -6.57 11.88
CA SER A 56 11.66 -7.37 12.62
C SER A 56 12.77 -6.56 13.27
N TYR A 57 13.05 -5.34 12.78
CA TYR A 57 14.19 -4.54 13.21
C TYR A 57 13.81 -3.22 13.87
N THR A 58 14.72 -2.67 14.67
CA THR A 58 14.53 -1.40 15.39
C THR A 58 14.83 -0.16 14.55
N ASP A 59 15.54 -0.29 13.42
CA ASP A 59 15.72 0.78 12.44
C ASP A 59 14.72 0.60 11.29
N VAL A 60 13.75 1.51 11.20
CA VAL A 60 12.64 1.44 10.24
C VAL A 60 12.63 2.69 9.38
N THR A 61 12.63 2.51 8.06
CA THR A 61 12.40 3.59 7.09
C THR A 61 11.05 3.37 6.42
N VAL A 62 10.19 4.39 6.41
CA VAL A 62 8.83 4.35 5.87
C VAL A 62 8.73 5.30 4.69
N ILE A 63 8.43 4.75 3.50
CA ILE A 63 8.35 5.50 2.25
C ILE A 63 6.92 5.46 1.71
N PRO A 64 6.23 6.61 1.56
CA PRO A 64 4.94 6.68 0.89
C PRO A 64 5.08 6.43 -0.62
N MET A 65 4.36 5.45 -1.14
CA MET A 65 4.30 5.11 -2.56
C MET A 65 3.31 6.00 -3.31
N PHE A 66 3.55 7.32 -3.30
CA PHE A 66 2.72 8.35 -3.94
C PHE A 66 3.54 9.18 -4.94
N ILE A 67 2.89 9.67 -6.00
CA ILE A 67 3.54 10.48 -7.04
C ILE A 67 3.69 11.97 -6.65
N SER A 68 2.99 12.41 -5.60
CA SER A 68 2.99 13.80 -5.14
C SER A 68 2.76 13.91 -3.63
N GLU A 69 3.13 15.06 -3.07
CA GLU A 69 2.80 15.43 -1.70
C GLU A 69 1.36 15.93 -1.56
N GLY A 70 0.77 15.71 -0.39
CA GLY A 70 -0.45 16.38 0.00
C GLY A 70 -1.05 15.81 1.27
N TYR A 71 -2.35 16.01 1.42
CA TYR A 71 -3.10 15.64 2.63
C TYR A 71 -2.80 14.23 3.16
N PHE A 72 -2.67 13.24 2.27
CA PHE A 72 -2.38 11.86 2.68
C PHE A 72 -0.96 11.71 3.26
N THR A 73 0.05 12.18 2.53
CA THR A 73 1.46 12.05 2.91
C THR A 73 1.84 12.98 4.06
N GLU A 74 1.16 14.11 4.21
CA GLU A 74 1.47 15.13 5.22
C GLU A 74 0.63 15.00 6.50
N THR A 75 -0.54 14.36 6.44
CA THR A 75 -1.48 14.29 7.59
C THR A 75 -1.96 12.88 7.88
N VAL A 76 -2.52 12.17 6.90
CA VAL A 76 -3.18 10.88 7.16
C VAL A 76 -2.18 9.81 7.57
N ILE A 77 -1.13 9.58 6.78
CA ILE A 77 -0.15 8.52 7.04
C ILE A 77 0.62 8.80 8.35
N PRO A 78 1.17 10.01 8.59
CA PRO A 78 1.83 10.31 9.85
C PRO A 78 0.93 10.13 11.08
N ARG A 79 -0.35 10.49 10.98
CA ARG A 79 -1.33 10.33 12.07
C ARG A 79 -1.61 8.85 12.35
N GLU A 80 -1.87 8.04 11.34
CA GLU A 80 -2.20 6.62 11.54
C GLU A 80 -0.98 5.80 11.98
N LEU A 81 0.24 6.21 11.62
CA LEU A 81 1.50 5.64 12.13
C LEU A 81 1.89 6.14 13.53
N GLY A 82 1.21 7.18 14.06
CA GLY A 82 1.51 7.74 15.37
C GLY A 82 2.78 8.60 15.44
N LEU A 83 3.21 9.21 14.33
CA LEU A 83 4.44 10.01 14.27
C LEU A 83 4.36 11.38 14.97
N GLY A 84 3.16 11.83 15.34
CA GLY A 84 2.96 13.16 15.93
C GLY A 84 3.45 14.28 14.99
N HIS A 85 3.27 14.10 13.68
CA HIS A 85 3.63 15.07 12.64
C HIS A 85 2.39 15.44 11.82
N GLN A 86 2.32 16.71 11.40
CA GLN A 86 1.30 17.21 10.49
C GLN A 86 1.89 18.32 9.61
N GLY A 87 1.55 18.30 8.32
CA GLY A 87 1.99 19.29 7.33
C GLY A 87 3.21 18.84 6.53
N PRO A 88 3.85 19.76 5.79
CA PRO A 88 4.96 19.45 4.91
C PRO A 88 6.07 18.66 5.61
N VAL A 89 6.55 17.62 4.95
CA VAL A 89 7.65 16.77 5.43
C VAL A 89 8.95 17.40 4.94
N PRO A 90 9.96 17.60 5.80
CA PRO A 90 11.25 18.14 5.35
C PRO A 90 11.98 17.13 4.45
N ALA A 91 12.92 17.61 3.63
CA ALA A 91 13.66 16.77 2.67
C ALA A 91 14.34 15.54 3.31
N HIS A 92 14.86 15.68 4.53
CA HIS A 92 15.49 14.61 5.29
C HIS A 92 14.51 13.68 6.03
N GLY A 93 13.20 13.89 5.87
CA GLY A 93 12.16 13.13 6.54
C GLY A 93 11.95 13.49 8.02
N VAL A 94 11.02 12.79 8.67
CA VAL A 94 10.71 12.94 10.10
C VAL A 94 11.10 11.67 10.84
N ALA A 95 11.89 11.80 11.90
CA ALA A 95 12.29 10.68 12.75
C ALA A 95 11.54 10.70 14.11
N ARG A 96 11.10 9.53 14.58
CA ARG A 96 10.49 9.33 15.90
C ARG A 96 10.89 8.00 16.48
N VAL A 97 10.98 7.91 17.81
CA VAL A 97 11.10 6.64 18.52
C VAL A 97 9.71 6.16 18.93
N ILE A 98 9.28 5.00 18.43
CA ILE A 98 7.97 4.40 18.70
C ILE A 98 8.18 2.95 19.12
N GLY A 99 7.81 2.61 20.35
CA GLY A 99 7.89 1.23 20.84
C GLY A 99 9.28 0.60 20.69
N GLY A 100 10.35 1.36 21.00
CA GLY A 100 11.73 0.91 20.86
C GLY A 100 12.30 0.96 19.44
N ARG A 101 11.51 1.35 18.43
CA ARG A 101 11.93 1.50 17.04
C ARG A 101 12.22 2.95 16.69
N THR A 102 13.32 3.21 16.00
CA THR A 102 13.58 4.48 15.32
C THR A 102 12.90 4.42 13.95
N VAL A 103 11.78 5.13 13.82
CA VAL A 103 10.96 5.20 12.62
C VAL A 103 11.26 6.50 11.88
N ARG A 104 11.73 6.41 10.64
CA ARG A 104 12.00 7.54 9.74
C ARG A 104 10.99 7.55 8.61
N TYR A 105 10.18 8.59 8.56
CA TYR A 105 9.17 8.78 7.53
C TYR A 105 9.66 9.78 6.50
N THR A 106 9.72 9.37 5.23
CA THR A 106 10.30 10.17 4.15
C THR A 106 9.24 10.98 3.40
N LEU A 107 9.71 11.82 2.48
CA LEU A 107 8.89 12.29 1.37
C LEU A 107 8.41 11.13 0.48
N PRO A 108 7.29 11.28 -0.25
CA PRO A 108 6.86 10.31 -1.24
C PRO A 108 7.86 10.22 -2.41
N TYR A 109 7.97 9.05 -3.06
CA TYR A 109 8.95 8.85 -4.13
C TYR A 109 8.81 9.84 -5.30
N GLY A 110 7.58 10.23 -5.64
CA GLY A 110 7.32 11.05 -6.82
C GLY A 110 7.92 12.45 -6.75
N VAL A 111 8.20 12.99 -5.57
CA VAL A 111 8.82 14.32 -5.42
C VAL A 111 10.34 14.27 -5.40
N HIS A 112 10.94 13.08 -5.44
CA HIS A 112 12.39 12.95 -5.43
C HIS A 112 13.00 13.41 -6.77
N PRO A 113 14.10 14.20 -6.77
CA PRO A 113 14.74 14.71 -7.98
C PRO A 113 15.08 13.66 -9.04
N ALA A 114 15.45 12.44 -8.62
CA ALA A 114 15.78 11.34 -9.53
C ALA A 114 14.59 10.81 -10.37
N MET A 115 13.37 11.27 -10.10
CA MET A 115 12.23 11.00 -10.99
C MET A 115 12.42 11.59 -12.39
N SER A 116 13.22 12.65 -12.53
CA SER A 116 13.62 13.17 -13.85
C SER A 116 14.31 12.10 -14.70
N GLU A 117 15.19 11.29 -14.10
CA GLU A 117 15.85 10.18 -14.79
C GLU A 117 14.85 9.07 -15.20
N VAL A 118 13.83 8.81 -14.39
CA VAL A 118 12.77 7.85 -14.73
C VAL A 118 11.93 8.35 -15.92
N ILE A 119 11.64 9.65 -15.97
CA ILE A 119 10.97 10.29 -17.11
C ILE A 119 11.81 10.14 -18.38
N LEU A 120 13.12 10.37 -18.28
CA LEU A 120 14.05 10.22 -19.40
C LEU A 120 14.10 8.79 -19.91
N GLU A 121 14.14 7.77 -19.03
CA GLU A 121 14.07 6.38 -19.49
C GLU A 121 12.76 6.06 -20.19
N ARG A 122 11.62 6.52 -19.65
CA ARG A 122 10.32 6.32 -20.31
C ARG A 122 10.27 6.95 -21.71
N ALA A 123 10.87 8.12 -21.88
CA ALA A 123 11.00 8.75 -23.19
C ALA A 123 11.86 7.90 -24.15
N ARG A 124 13.01 7.37 -23.69
CA ARG A 124 13.89 6.51 -24.50
C ARG A 124 13.26 5.15 -24.83
N GLU A 125 12.51 4.56 -23.91
CA GLU A 125 11.78 3.30 -24.17
C GLU A 125 10.70 3.48 -25.25
N ALA A 126 9.98 4.60 -25.21
CA ALA A 126 8.95 4.92 -26.20
C ALA A 126 9.54 5.32 -27.56
N CYS A 127 10.72 5.94 -27.55
CA CYS A 127 11.43 6.45 -28.71
C CYS A 127 12.89 5.94 -28.69
N PRO A 128 13.17 4.71 -29.16
CA PRO A 128 14.51 4.11 -29.04
C PRO A 128 15.61 4.82 -29.84
N ASP A 129 15.23 5.53 -30.91
CA ASP A 129 16.07 6.34 -31.78
C ASP A 129 15.95 7.85 -31.47
N LEU A 130 15.66 8.17 -30.20
CA LEU A 130 15.49 9.54 -29.71
C LEU A 130 16.73 10.38 -30.02
N ASP A 131 16.50 11.40 -30.85
CA ASP A 131 17.43 12.51 -31.07
C ASP A 131 16.84 13.73 -30.36
N GLY A 132 17.56 14.23 -29.36
CA GLY A 132 17.12 15.39 -28.59
C GLY A 132 16.95 16.65 -29.43
N SER A 133 17.66 16.77 -30.55
CA SER A 133 17.71 18.00 -31.34
C SER A 133 16.43 18.31 -32.12
N ASP A 134 15.60 17.30 -32.41
CA ASP A 134 14.34 17.43 -33.17
C ASP A 134 13.11 16.94 -32.38
N THR A 135 13.30 16.56 -31.11
CA THR A 135 12.27 15.95 -30.28
C THR A 135 11.87 16.86 -29.12
N ALA A 136 10.56 17.04 -28.93
CA ALA A 136 10.00 17.63 -27.72
C ALA A 136 9.65 16.55 -26.69
N LEU A 137 9.87 16.85 -25.41
CA LEU A 137 9.35 16.06 -24.28
C LEU A 137 8.13 16.75 -23.68
N VAL A 138 7.02 16.03 -23.57
CA VAL A 138 5.80 16.49 -22.89
C VAL A 138 5.58 15.59 -21.67
N ILE A 139 5.71 16.16 -20.47
CA ILE A 139 5.41 15.48 -19.22
C ILE A 139 3.94 15.74 -18.88
N ILE A 140 3.15 14.68 -18.80
CA ILE A 140 1.71 14.75 -18.59
C ILE A 140 1.39 14.52 -17.11
N GLY A 141 0.98 15.57 -16.41
CA GLY A 141 0.42 15.46 -15.07
C GLY A 141 -1.09 15.27 -15.09
N HIS A 142 -1.66 14.73 -14.01
CA HIS A 142 -3.12 14.78 -13.83
C HIS A 142 -3.58 16.23 -13.69
N GLY A 143 -2.91 16.99 -12.83
CA GLY A 143 -3.33 18.34 -12.42
C GLY A 143 -4.54 18.30 -11.49
N THR A 144 -4.62 19.25 -10.55
CA THR A 144 -5.80 19.38 -9.69
C THR A 144 -5.86 20.76 -9.05
N THR A 145 -7.04 21.37 -9.12
CA THR A 145 -7.32 22.64 -8.42
C THR A 145 -7.34 22.50 -6.89
N ARG A 146 -7.33 21.27 -6.36
CA ARG A 146 -7.43 21.00 -4.92
C ARG A 146 -6.08 21.03 -4.20
N ASN A 147 -4.98 20.81 -4.91
CA ASN A 147 -3.64 20.77 -4.31
C ASN A 147 -2.58 21.15 -5.35
N SER A 148 -2.05 22.36 -5.23
CA SER A 148 -0.99 22.88 -6.12
C SER A 148 0.31 22.10 -6.05
N ASN A 149 0.56 21.31 -4.99
CA ASN A 149 1.74 20.44 -4.92
C ASN A 149 1.74 19.37 -6.03
N SER A 150 0.57 18.95 -6.51
CA SER A 150 0.48 17.91 -7.55
C SER A 150 1.01 18.36 -8.90
N SER A 151 0.94 19.66 -9.20
CA SER A 151 1.42 20.21 -10.47
C SER A 151 2.84 20.73 -10.36
N ARG A 152 3.20 21.26 -9.18
CA ARG A 152 4.55 21.70 -8.83
C ARG A 152 5.61 20.65 -9.15
N VAL A 153 5.39 19.38 -8.82
CA VAL A 153 6.36 18.30 -9.08
C VAL A 153 6.60 18.05 -10.57
N VAL A 154 5.56 18.20 -11.40
CA VAL A 154 5.66 18.03 -12.86
C VAL A 154 6.47 19.17 -13.45
N TYR A 155 6.20 20.42 -13.03
CA TYR A 155 6.99 21.58 -13.43
C TYR A 155 8.46 21.45 -13.00
N GLN A 156 8.73 21.04 -11.76
CA GLN A 156 10.10 20.85 -11.26
C GLN A 156 10.88 19.81 -12.06
N ASN A 157 10.24 18.72 -12.48
CA ASN A 157 10.87 17.74 -13.37
C ASN A 157 11.10 18.30 -14.77
N ALA A 158 10.13 19.04 -15.33
CA ALA A 158 10.27 19.70 -16.63
C ALA A 158 11.43 20.70 -16.62
N ASP A 159 11.54 21.51 -15.58
CA ASP A 159 12.61 22.51 -15.41
C ASP A 159 13.98 21.83 -15.31
N ARG A 160 14.11 20.81 -14.46
CA ARG A 160 15.36 20.04 -14.33
C ARG A 160 15.78 19.41 -15.65
N ILE A 161 14.86 18.83 -16.42
CA ILE A 161 15.18 18.21 -17.71
C ILE A 161 15.52 19.27 -18.76
N ARG A 162 14.85 20.43 -18.73
CA ARG A 162 15.15 21.55 -19.63
C ARG A 162 16.56 22.10 -19.41
N GLU A 163 16.99 22.21 -18.16
CA GLU A 163 18.35 22.63 -17.79
C GLU A 163 19.44 21.68 -18.33
N GLN A 164 19.13 20.41 -18.58
CA GLN A 164 20.08 19.46 -19.16
C GLN A 164 20.26 19.63 -20.68
N GLY A 165 19.36 20.34 -21.37
CA GLY A 165 19.46 20.59 -22.82
C GLY A 165 19.34 19.34 -23.70
N LEU A 166 18.67 18.29 -23.20
CA LEU A 166 18.54 16.99 -23.88
C LEU A 166 17.43 16.94 -24.93
N PHE A 167 16.56 17.95 -25.00
CA PHE A 167 15.43 18.01 -25.92
C PHE A 167 15.33 19.42 -26.52
N ALA A 168 14.79 19.51 -27.73
CA ALA A 168 14.50 20.78 -28.40
C ALA A 168 13.53 21.62 -27.57
N GLU A 169 12.56 20.94 -26.95
CA GLU A 169 11.54 21.56 -26.10
C GLU A 169 11.15 20.62 -24.95
N VAL A 170 10.81 21.19 -23.79
CA VAL A 170 10.30 20.44 -22.64
C VAL A 170 9.08 21.16 -22.07
N HIS A 171 7.93 20.49 -22.08
CA HIS A 171 6.64 21.04 -21.67
C HIS A 171 6.02 20.20 -20.55
N ALA A 172 5.32 20.86 -19.63
CA ALA A 172 4.46 20.23 -18.63
C ALA A 172 3.00 20.55 -18.97
N LEU A 173 2.19 19.54 -19.22
CA LEU A 173 0.77 19.69 -19.55
C LEU A 173 -0.10 18.82 -18.63
N PHE A 174 -1.36 19.22 -18.46
CA PHE A 174 -2.24 18.62 -17.45
C PHE A 174 -3.62 18.25 -18.00
N LEU A 175 -4.27 17.24 -17.40
CA LEU A 175 -5.62 16.84 -17.78
C LEU A 175 -6.67 17.84 -17.28
N ASP A 176 -6.59 18.19 -15.99
CA ASP A 176 -7.67 18.90 -15.29
C ASP A 176 -7.41 20.39 -15.04
N GLU A 177 -6.23 20.89 -15.38
CA GLU A 177 -5.85 22.29 -15.17
C GLU A 177 -5.02 22.86 -16.32
N ASN A 178 -4.76 24.16 -16.27
CA ASN A 178 -3.93 24.83 -17.28
C ASN A 178 -2.43 24.69 -16.94
N PRO A 179 -1.56 24.56 -17.96
CA PRO A 179 -1.86 24.39 -19.38
C PRO A 179 -2.42 22.98 -19.70
N ARG A 180 -3.56 22.92 -20.39
CA ARG A 180 -4.26 21.66 -20.66
C ARG A 180 -3.51 20.82 -21.69
N LEU A 181 -3.57 19.49 -21.56
CA LEU A 181 -3.00 18.53 -22.50
C LEU A 181 -3.50 18.78 -23.93
N SER A 182 -4.80 19.01 -24.11
CA SER A 182 -5.40 19.40 -25.41
C SER A 182 -4.77 20.62 -26.10
N THR A 183 -3.99 21.45 -25.40
CA THR A 183 -3.28 22.60 -26.00
C THR A 183 -1.93 22.24 -26.63
N TRP A 184 -1.49 20.98 -26.52
CA TRP A 184 -0.18 20.52 -27.02
C TRP A 184 0.14 20.92 -28.48
N PRO A 185 -0.80 20.91 -29.46
CA PRO A 185 -0.47 21.25 -30.85
C PRO A 185 -0.05 22.70 -31.05
N ALA A 186 -0.50 23.59 -30.15
CA ALA A 186 -0.23 25.02 -30.20
C ALA A 186 1.11 25.39 -29.52
N VAL A 187 1.58 24.56 -28.58
CA VAL A 187 2.78 24.86 -27.78
C VAL A 187 4.01 24.09 -28.22
N VAL A 188 3.85 22.92 -28.86
CA VAL A 188 4.96 22.08 -29.32
C VAL A 188 5.27 22.36 -30.80
N GLN A 189 6.53 22.69 -31.12
CA GLN A 189 6.96 22.96 -32.50
C GLN A 189 7.75 21.81 -33.12
N ALA A 190 8.46 21.03 -32.30
CA ALA A 190 9.25 19.87 -32.72
C ALA A 190 8.46 18.85 -33.58
N GLU A 191 9.15 18.21 -34.53
CA GLU A 191 8.56 17.21 -35.43
C GLU A 191 8.24 15.89 -34.73
N ARG A 192 9.03 15.56 -33.69
CA ARG A 192 8.87 14.37 -32.85
C ARG A 192 8.46 14.80 -31.44
N VAL A 193 7.53 14.06 -30.83
CA VAL A 193 7.03 14.38 -29.49
C VAL A 193 7.00 13.12 -28.63
N ALA A 194 7.80 13.07 -27.57
CA ALA A 194 7.72 12.05 -26.53
C ALA A 194 6.75 12.49 -25.43
N MET A 195 5.61 11.82 -25.31
CA MET A 195 4.59 12.08 -24.31
C MET A 195 4.71 11.08 -23.16
N VAL A 196 5.06 11.57 -21.96
CA VAL A 196 5.36 10.74 -20.80
C VAL A 196 4.37 11.02 -19.66
N PRO A 197 3.48 10.07 -19.31
CA PRO A 197 2.58 10.22 -18.17
C PRO A 197 3.32 10.17 -16.81
N PHE A 198 3.18 11.24 -16.02
CA PHE A 198 3.66 11.32 -14.65
C PHE A 198 2.62 10.82 -13.64
N PHE A 199 2.39 9.51 -13.65
CA PHE A 199 1.36 8.82 -12.84
C PHE A 199 1.98 7.66 -12.07
N ALA A 200 1.40 7.34 -10.89
CA ALA A 200 1.92 6.30 -10.01
C ALA A 200 1.74 4.87 -10.54
N SER A 201 0.74 4.63 -11.39
CA SER A 201 0.42 3.33 -11.95
C SER A 201 -0.25 3.50 -13.31
N GLU A 202 -0.42 2.39 -14.03
CA GLU A 202 -1.39 2.32 -15.12
C GLU A 202 -2.82 2.38 -14.55
N GLY A 203 -3.72 2.94 -15.34
CA GLY A 203 -5.14 3.03 -15.01
C GLY A 203 -5.94 3.61 -16.18
N TRP A 204 -7.24 3.78 -15.95
CA TRP A 204 -8.17 4.24 -17.00
C TRP A 204 -7.72 5.53 -17.70
N HIS A 205 -7.18 6.51 -16.96
CA HIS A 205 -6.64 7.72 -17.57
C HIS A 205 -5.48 7.46 -18.53
N THR A 206 -4.51 6.64 -18.14
CA THR A 206 -3.30 6.41 -18.94
C THR A 206 -3.53 5.44 -20.09
N LEU A 207 -4.56 4.61 -20.01
CA LEU A 207 -4.87 3.58 -21.01
C LEU A 207 -5.99 3.99 -21.98
N GLU A 208 -6.96 4.81 -21.54
CA GLU A 208 -8.14 5.18 -22.33
C GLU A 208 -8.21 6.70 -22.51
N THR A 209 -8.36 7.47 -21.43
CA THR A 209 -8.70 8.91 -21.54
C THR A 209 -7.63 9.73 -22.26
N ILE A 210 -6.35 9.57 -21.89
CA ILE A 210 -5.24 10.30 -22.51
C ILE A 210 -5.10 9.90 -23.98
N PRO A 211 -5.05 8.59 -24.34
CA PRO A 211 -5.09 8.18 -25.73
C PRO A 211 -6.27 8.72 -26.53
N GLU A 212 -7.49 8.69 -26.00
CA GLU A 212 -8.69 9.22 -26.65
C GLU A 212 -8.62 10.74 -26.85
N GLU A 213 -8.25 11.51 -25.82
CA GLU A 213 -8.13 12.98 -25.90
C GLU A 213 -7.08 13.42 -26.93
N LEU A 214 -5.98 12.67 -27.02
CA LEU A 214 -4.91 12.93 -27.98
C LEU A 214 -5.20 12.39 -29.39
N GLY A 215 -6.13 11.45 -29.54
CA GLY A 215 -6.38 10.74 -30.80
C GLY A 215 -5.30 9.72 -31.15
N LEU A 216 -4.67 9.08 -30.16
CA LEU A 216 -3.64 8.07 -30.37
C LEU A 216 -4.23 6.78 -30.96
N THR A 217 -3.53 6.19 -31.93
CA THR A 217 -3.86 4.88 -32.53
C THR A 217 -2.97 3.74 -32.05
N GLY A 218 -2.01 4.04 -31.16
CA GLY A 218 -1.05 3.10 -30.60
C GLY A 218 0.05 3.83 -29.83
N SER A 219 1.14 3.13 -29.53
CA SER A 219 2.32 3.72 -28.88
C SER A 219 3.04 4.76 -29.75
N VAL A 220 2.83 4.71 -31.06
CA VAL A 220 3.32 5.71 -32.02
C VAL A 220 2.16 6.14 -32.90
N SER A 221 1.95 7.43 -33.07
CA SER A 221 0.87 8.01 -33.86
C SER A 221 1.36 9.21 -34.67
N ARG A 222 0.72 9.49 -35.82
CA ARG A 222 0.99 10.69 -36.61
C ARG A 222 -0.15 11.67 -36.43
N LEU A 223 0.11 12.77 -35.72
CA LEU A 223 -0.89 13.75 -35.29
C LEU A 223 -0.39 15.15 -35.63
N GLU A 224 -1.25 16.00 -36.20
CA GLU A 224 -0.90 17.40 -36.51
C GLU A 224 0.41 17.53 -37.31
N GLY A 225 0.67 16.60 -38.23
CA GLY A 225 1.90 16.53 -39.03
C GLY A 225 3.14 15.99 -38.32
N ARG A 226 3.07 15.71 -37.02
CA ARG A 226 4.16 15.30 -36.13
C ARG A 226 4.08 13.82 -35.76
N THR A 227 5.19 13.24 -35.32
CA THR A 227 5.24 11.87 -34.79
C THR A 227 5.19 11.89 -33.28
N VAL A 228 4.12 11.35 -32.70
CA VAL A 228 3.88 11.31 -31.26
C VAL A 228 4.16 9.90 -30.73
N TYR A 229 5.08 9.81 -29.77
CA TYR A 229 5.45 8.60 -29.04
C TYR A 229 4.83 8.66 -27.65
N TYR A 230 3.92 7.73 -27.34
CA TYR A 230 3.24 7.67 -26.06
C TYR A 230 3.89 6.61 -25.16
N ALA A 231 4.48 7.07 -24.07
CA ALA A 231 5.18 6.20 -23.12
C ALA A 231 4.23 5.60 -22.07
N LYS A 232 4.67 4.52 -21.45
CA LYS A 232 4.04 4.01 -20.24
C LYS A 232 4.22 5.00 -19.08
N PRO A 233 3.34 4.96 -18.06
CA PRO A 233 3.49 5.80 -16.87
C PRO A 233 4.83 5.62 -16.18
N THR A 234 5.36 6.72 -15.63
CA THR A 234 6.63 6.73 -14.90
C THR A 234 6.61 5.85 -13.65
N GLY A 235 5.50 5.82 -12.93
CA GLY A 235 5.34 5.02 -11.71
C GLY A 235 5.31 3.51 -11.92
N THR A 236 5.32 3.01 -13.16
CA THR A 236 5.46 1.57 -13.47
C THR A 236 6.88 1.19 -13.90
N HIS A 237 7.85 2.12 -13.85
CA HIS A 237 9.21 1.88 -14.34
C HIS A 237 10.08 1.29 -13.22
N PRO A 238 10.86 0.21 -13.46
CA PRO A 238 11.62 -0.47 -12.41
C PRO A 238 12.63 0.44 -11.68
N ARG A 239 13.18 1.47 -12.36
CA ARG A 239 14.07 2.47 -11.73
C ARG A 239 13.43 3.31 -10.61
N VAL A 240 12.11 3.26 -10.43
CA VAL A 240 11.50 3.82 -9.20
C VAL A 240 12.02 3.10 -7.95
N ALA A 241 12.40 1.82 -8.04
CA ALA A 241 13.09 1.13 -6.94
C ALA A 241 14.40 1.83 -6.55
N ASP A 242 15.18 2.30 -7.53
CA ASP A 242 16.41 3.05 -7.26
C ASP A 242 16.13 4.39 -6.56
N VAL A 243 15.03 5.06 -6.94
CA VAL A 243 14.56 6.30 -6.29
C VAL A 243 14.20 6.03 -4.83
N VAL A 244 13.51 4.91 -4.56
CA VAL A 244 13.15 4.49 -3.20
C VAL A 244 14.41 4.19 -2.36
N VAL A 245 15.40 3.52 -2.94
CA VAL A 245 16.69 3.26 -2.29
C VAL A 245 17.41 4.57 -1.94
N GLN A 246 17.48 5.52 -2.89
CA GLN A 246 18.09 6.84 -2.64
C GLN A 246 17.39 7.59 -1.50
N LEU A 247 16.05 7.66 -1.52
CA LEU A 247 15.28 8.28 -0.44
C LEU A 247 15.56 7.64 0.93
N ALA A 248 15.68 6.32 0.98
CA ALA A 248 15.96 5.61 2.23
C ALA A 248 17.39 5.86 2.75
N HIS A 249 18.36 6.05 1.86
CA HIS A 249 19.73 6.43 2.23
C HIS A 249 19.79 7.87 2.75
N GLU A 250 19.14 8.82 2.06
CA GLU A 250 19.09 10.23 2.45
C GLU A 250 18.42 10.42 3.82
N ALA A 251 17.36 9.68 4.10
CA ALA A 251 16.72 9.67 5.42
C ALA A 251 17.64 9.10 6.52
N GLY A 252 18.59 8.24 6.16
CA GLY A 252 19.50 7.56 7.08
C GLY A 252 20.59 8.45 7.70
N GLY A 253 20.79 9.67 7.19
CA GLY A 253 21.91 10.58 7.53
C GLY A 253 22.05 11.03 8.99
N ALA A 254 21.27 10.47 9.93
CA ALA A 254 21.30 10.78 11.36
C ALA A 254 21.57 9.58 12.29
N SER A 255 21.81 8.36 11.77
CA SER A 255 22.14 7.19 12.60
C SER A 255 23.41 6.50 12.12
N PHE A 256 24.40 6.42 13.00
CA PHE A 256 25.63 5.65 12.80
C PHE A 256 25.51 4.23 13.35
N ASP A 257 24.47 3.93 14.13
CA ASP A 257 24.20 2.59 14.63
C ASP A 257 23.22 1.87 13.71
N ASP A 258 23.65 0.70 13.23
CA ASP A 258 22.80 -0.28 12.59
C ASP A 258 21.69 -0.73 13.55
N GLY A 259 20.45 -0.82 13.08
CA GLY A 259 19.35 -1.36 13.89
C GLY A 259 19.60 -2.80 14.33
N GLU A 260 18.98 -3.17 15.45
CA GLU A 260 18.98 -4.51 16.04
C GLU A 260 17.67 -5.24 15.71
N ARG A 261 17.57 -6.54 16.01
CA ARG A 261 16.29 -7.25 15.99
C ARG A 261 15.41 -6.76 17.14
N ASP A 262 14.14 -6.46 16.86
CA ASP A 262 13.16 -6.15 17.89
C ASP A 262 12.86 -7.39 18.73
N ALA A 263 13.13 -7.33 20.03
CA ALA A 263 13.00 -8.47 20.93
C ALA A 263 11.56 -9.00 21.01
N SER A 264 10.57 -8.11 21.07
CA SER A 264 9.16 -8.51 21.17
C SER A 264 8.68 -9.25 19.92
N HIS A 265 9.06 -8.74 18.74
CA HIS A 265 8.79 -9.40 17.47
C HIS A 265 9.50 -10.77 17.39
N LEU A 266 10.79 -10.82 17.73
CA LEU A 266 11.58 -12.06 17.71
C LEU A 266 10.97 -13.14 18.62
N GLU A 267 10.55 -12.76 19.83
CA GLU A 267 9.90 -13.68 20.76
C GLU A 267 8.57 -14.23 20.22
N ALA A 268 7.71 -13.36 19.66
CA ALA A 268 6.43 -13.76 19.09
C ALA A 268 6.60 -14.80 17.96
N TRP A 269 7.54 -14.55 17.06
CA TRP A 269 7.85 -15.47 15.96
C TRP A 269 8.57 -16.74 16.41
N THR A 270 9.43 -16.66 17.42
CA THR A 270 10.05 -17.85 18.02
C THR A 270 8.98 -18.76 18.63
N ALA A 271 8.00 -18.20 19.36
CA ALA A 271 6.88 -18.94 19.91
C ALA A 271 5.99 -19.55 18.81
N PHE A 272 5.73 -18.81 17.73
CA PHE A 272 4.95 -19.29 16.59
C PHE A 272 5.65 -20.47 15.90
N LEU A 273 6.95 -20.35 15.62
CA LEU A 273 7.71 -21.40 14.94
C LEU A 273 7.80 -22.68 15.79
N ALA A 274 7.90 -22.56 17.12
CA ALA A 274 7.83 -23.72 18.02
C ALA A 274 6.46 -24.44 17.99
N LEU A 275 5.37 -23.71 17.73
CA LEU A 275 4.07 -24.33 17.46
C LEU A 275 4.03 -24.98 16.08
N ALA A 276 4.57 -24.31 15.06
CA ALA A 276 4.59 -24.81 13.68
C ALA A 276 5.37 -26.12 13.54
N GLU A 277 6.44 -26.31 14.31
CA GLU A 277 7.22 -27.56 14.37
C GLU A 277 6.40 -28.76 14.87
N ARG A 278 5.29 -28.54 15.57
CA ARG A 278 4.36 -29.59 16.04
C ARG A 278 3.09 -29.71 15.21
N GLY A 279 2.94 -28.81 14.23
CA GLY A 279 1.68 -28.56 13.53
C GLY A 279 0.72 -27.71 14.38
N LEU A 280 0.07 -26.74 13.74
CA LEU A 280 -0.96 -25.92 14.39
C LEU A 280 -2.11 -25.57 13.45
N ARG A 281 -3.24 -25.22 14.05
CA ARG A 281 -4.35 -24.51 13.38
C ARG A 281 -4.36 -23.07 13.85
N PHE A 282 -4.56 -22.16 12.91
CA PHE A 282 -4.44 -20.72 13.10
C PHE A 282 -5.46 -20.01 12.22
N GLY A 283 -6.51 -19.44 12.82
CA GLY A 283 -7.65 -18.94 12.06
C GLY A 283 -8.29 -20.05 11.23
N GLU A 284 -8.35 -19.86 9.91
CA GLU A 284 -8.84 -20.85 8.94
C GLU A 284 -7.73 -21.69 8.31
N VAL A 285 -6.49 -21.56 8.79
CA VAL A 285 -5.30 -22.19 8.20
C VAL A 285 -4.80 -23.33 9.07
N MET A 286 -4.26 -24.36 8.42
CA MET A 286 -3.49 -25.43 9.05
C MET A 286 -2.05 -25.35 8.56
N VAL A 287 -1.10 -25.37 9.50
CA VAL A 287 0.33 -25.43 9.25
C VAL A 287 0.83 -26.80 9.71
N THR A 288 1.53 -27.53 8.85
CA THR A 288 2.01 -28.89 9.11
C THR A 288 3.49 -28.99 8.76
N PRO A 289 4.36 -29.48 9.65
CA PRO A 289 5.77 -29.71 9.32
C PRO A 289 5.87 -30.86 8.30
N HIS A 290 6.65 -30.65 7.25
CA HIS A 290 6.83 -31.62 6.16
C HIS A 290 8.29 -31.61 5.67
N ALA A 291 9.06 -32.64 6.03
CA ALA A 291 10.42 -32.88 5.53
C ALA A 291 11.38 -31.67 5.65
N GLY A 292 11.34 -30.94 6.77
CA GLY A 292 12.16 -29.75 7.01
C GLY A 292 11.57 -28.45 6.46
N LEU A 293 10.43 -28.52 5.79
CA LEU A 293 9.60 -27.41 5.34
C LEU A 293 8.30 -27.35 6.15
N TYR A 294 7.47 -26.37 5.87
CA TYR A 294 6.13 -26.22 6.41
C TYR A 294 5.13 -26.17 5.26
N GLU A 295 4.17 -27.08 5.31
CA GLU A 295 3.01 -27.05 4.44
C GLU A 295 1.90 -26.22 5.10
N VAL A 296 1.33 -25.28 4.36
CA VAL A 296 0.26 -24.38 4.82
C VAL A 296 -0.93 -24.55 3.89
N ARG A 297 -2.12 -24.77 4.42
CA ARG A 297 -3.35 -24.88 3.61
C ARG A 297 -4.56 -24.37 4.37
N HIS A 298 -5.68 -24.19 3.67
CA HIS A 298 -6.97 -23.99 4.35
C HIS A 298 -7.31 -25.23 5.20
N ALA A 299 -7.77 -25.03 6.43
CA ALA A 299 -8.02 -26.10 7.41
C ALA A 299 -9.13 -27.07 6.98
N LEU A 300 -10.07 -26.60 6.15
CA LEU A 300 -11.10 -27.44 5.50
C LEU A 300 -10.58 -28.26 4.30
N ASP A 301 -9.35 -28.01 3.81
CA ASP A 301 -8.69 -28.83 2.79
C ASP A 301 -7.74 -29.89 3.42
N GLU A 302 -7.89 -30.16 4.72
CA GLU A 302 -7.20 -31.28 5.38
C GLU A 302 -7.55 -32.61 4.70
N GLY A 303 -6.53 -33.41 4.40
CA GLY A 303 -6.68 -34.69 3.70
C GLY A 303 -6.91 -34.59 2.19
N ARG A 304 -7.05 -33.37 1.63
CA ARG A 304 -7.17 -33.18 0.18
C ARG A 304 -5.79 -33.28 -0.50
N GLU A 305 -5.71 -34.05 -1.58
CA GLU A 305 -4.44 -34.30 -2.31
C GLU A 305 -4.21 -33.32 -3.47
N LEU A 306 -5.27 -32.95 -4.21
CA LEU A 306 -5.18 -32.08 -5.38
C LEU A 306 -5.45 -30.62 -4.99
N LEU A 307 -4.36 -29.86 -4.79
CA LEU A 307 -4.35 -28.44 -4.43
C LEU A 307 -3.35 -27.69 -5.31
N GLU A 308 -3.68 -26.44 -5.68
CA GLU A 308 -2.74 -25.53 -6.32
C GLU A 308 -1.56 -25.27 -5.37
N THR A 309 -0.32 -25.45 -5.86
CA THR A 309 0.87 -25.40 -5.00
C THR A 309 1.63 -24.10 -5.20
N PHE A 310 1.88 -23.39 -4.10
CA PHE A 310 2.69 -22.18 -4.05
C PHE A 310 3.98 -22.46 -3.27
N VAL A 311 5.13 -22.05 -3.82
CA VAL A 311 6.46 -22.26 -3.21
C VAL A 311 7.19 -20.97 -2.88
N ASN A 312 6.52 -19.82 -3.05
CA ASN A 312 6.99 -18.52 -2.60
C ASN A 312 5.83 -17.77 -1.91
N PRO A 313 6.12 -16.92 -0.90
CA PRO A 313 5.08 -16.19 -0.16
C PRO A 313 4.20 -15.29 -1.04
N GLU A 314 4.78 -14.65 -2.06
CA GLU A 314 4.12 -13.68 -2.91
C GLU A 314 3.04 -14.31 -3.82
N GLY A 315 3.28 -15.52 -4.33
CA GLY A 315 2.27 -16.28 -5.07
C GLY A 315 1.10 -16.68 -4.17
N LEU A 316 1.38 -17.06 -2.91
CA LEU A 316 0.32 -17.32 -1.93
C LEU A 316 -0.47 -16.04 -1.63
N ARG A 317 0.21 -14.91 -1.42
CA ARG A 317 -0.43 -13.60 -1.22
C ARG A 317 -1.43 -13.32 -2.33
N ASP A 318 -1.01 -13.44 -3.60
CA ASP A 318 -1.88 -13.13 -4.74
C ASP A 318 -3.13 -14.02 -4.76
N ARG A 319 -2.97 -15.31 -4.40
CA ARG A 319 -4.10 -16.26 -4.28
C ARG A 319 -5.08 -15.90 -3.17
N VAL A 320 -4.59 -15.44 -2.02
CA VAL A 320 -5.40 -15.25 -0.79
C VAL A 320 -5.91 -13.82 -0.61
N ARG A 321 -5.55 -12.88 -1.48
CA ARG A 321 -6.11 -11.51 -1.51
C ARG A 321 -7.52 -11.44 -2.10
N LEU A 322 -7.99 -12.52 -2.71
CA LEU A 322 -9.34 -12.68 -3.25
C LEU A 322 -10.07 -13.81 -2.53
N ASP A 323 -11.40 -13.70 -2.39
CA ASP A 323 -12.23 -14.77 -1.83
C ASP A 323 -12.61 -15.83 -2.89
N GLU A 324 -13.47 -16.79 -2.54
CA GLU A 324 -13.93 -17.84 -3.48
C GLU A 324 -14.71 -17.29 -4.69
N ARG A 325 -15.23 -16.05 -4.62
CA ARG A 325 -15.95 -15.37 -5.71
C ARG A 325 -15.03 -14.48 -6.54
N GLY A 326 -13.76 -14.38 -6.19
CA GLY A 326 -12.82 -13.45 -6.82
C GLY A 326 -12.96 -12.01 -6.30
N GLU A 327 -13.67 -11.79 -5.19
CA GLU A 327 -13.83 -10.46 -4.59
C GLU A 327 -12.63 -10.14 -3.69
N HIS A 328 -12.24 -8.86 -3.66
CA HIS A 328 -11.10 -8.41 -2.87
C HIS A 328 -11.32 -8.59 -1.35
N ARG A 329 -10.28 -9.04 -0.64
CA ARG A 329 -10.26 -9.24 0.81
C ARG A 329 -9.43 -8.16 1.51
N PRO A 330 -9.98 -6.97 1.84
CA PRO A 330 -9.22 -5.90 2.47
C PRO A 330 -8.91 -6.14 3.95
N VAL A 331 -9.68 -7.03 4.61
CA VAL A 331 -9.47 -7.46 6.00
C VAL A 331 -9.28 -8.97 5.96
N HIS A 332 -8.06 -9.42 6.20
CA HIS A 332 -7.64 -10.79 5.95
C HIS A 332 -8.18 -11.76 6.99
N THR A 333 -8.63 -11.27 8.15
CA THR A 333 -9.30 -12.09 9.18
C THR A 333 -10.80 -12.24 9.00
N LEU A 334 -11.40 -11.74 7.92
CA LEU A 334 -12.76 -12.16 7.55
C LEU A 334 -12.76 -13.65 7.18
N ARG A 335 -13.83 -14.36 7.57
CA ARG A 335 -14.04 -15.80 7.32
C ARG A 335 -14.42 -16.06 5.87
N ASN A 336 -13.52 -15.72 4.98
CA ASN A 336 -13.67 -15.79 3.53
C ASN A 336 -12.34 -16.14 2.84
N LEU A 337 -11.41 -16.76 3.57
CA LEU A 337 -10.18 -17.27 2.98
C LEU A 337 -10.55 -18.35 1.94
N PRO A 338 -10.07 -18.25 0.69
CA PRO A 338 -10.45 -19.23 -0.32
C PRO A 338 -9.82 -20.60 -0.02
N ARG A 339 -10.45 -21.67 -0.51
CA ARG A 339 -9.91 -23.05 -0.49
C ARG A 339 -9.15 -23.39 -1.77
N GLY A 340 -8.58 -24.59 -1.81
CA GLY A 340 -8.01 -25.18 -3.03
C GLY A 340 -6.53 -24.90 -3.28
N TRP A 341 -5.81 -24.40 -2.28
CA TRP A 341 -4.38 -24.10 -2.36
C TRP A 341 -3.59 -24.78 -1.24
N ARG A 342 -2.30 -24.98 -1.47
CA ARG A 342 -1.29 -25.27 -0.45
C ARG A 342 -0.04 -24.44 -0.71
N GLY A 343 0.54 -23.89 0.35
CA GLY A 343 1.85 -23.26 0.35
C GLY A 343 2.89 -24.22 0.95
N VAL A 344 4.10 -24.25 0.40
CA VAL A 344 5.21 -25.03 0.95
C VAL A 344 6.39 -24.08 1.14
N PHE A 345 6.75 -23.79 2.39
CA PHE A 345 7.73 -22.77 2.74
C PHE A 345 8.80 -23.30 3.67
N ASP A 346 10.01 -22.74 3.58
CA ASP A 346 11.04 -22.98 4.58
C ASP A 346 10.78 -22.12 5.85
N LYS A 347 11.67 -22.24 6.84
CA LYS A 347 11.57 -21.49 8.10
C LYS A 347 11.74 -19.97 7.92
N THR A 348 12.38 -19.53 6.84
CA THR A 348 12.65 -18.12 6.52
C THR A 348 11.44 -17.46 5.86
N ASP A 349 10.77 -18.18 4.96
CA ASP A 349 9.62 -17.69 4.19
C ASP A 349 8.29 -17.84 4.94
N LEU A 350 8.20 -18.79 5.87
CA LEU A 350 6.97 -19.03 6.62
C LEU A 350 6.45 -17.76 7.33
N PRO A 351 7.25 -16.96 8.06
CA PRO A 351 6.75 -15.73 8.67
C PRO A 351 6.10 -14.77 7.68
N ARG A 352 6.71 -14.57 6.50
CA ARG A 352 6.14 -13.70 5.45
C ARG A 352 4.85 -14.27 4.88
N ALA A 353 4.81 -15.58 4.61
CA ALA A 353 3.58 -16.24 4.16
C ALA A 353 2.44 -16.10 5.18
N MET A 354 2.75 -16.22 6.47
CA MET A 354 1.78 -16.04 7.55
C MET A 354 1.33 -14.58 7.69
N HIS A 355 2.22 -13.60 7.48
CA HIS A 355 1.83 -12.18 7.38
C HIS A 355 0.90 -11.93 6.21
N TYR A 356 1.12 -12.52 5.04
CA TYR A 356 0.20 -12.38 3.91
C TYR A 356 -1.15 -13.04 4.14
N LEU A 357 -1.20 -14.13 4.91
CA LEU A 357 -2.46 -14.74 5.32
C LEU A 357 -3.21 -13.92 6.36
N TYR A 358 -2.53 -13.47 7.41
CA TYR A 358 -3.13 -12.78 8.55
C TYR A 358 -2.16 -11.75 9.15
N PRO A 359 -2.12 -10.52 8.60
CA PRO A 359 -1.22 -9.47 9.04
C PRO A 359 -1.32 -9.16 10.53
N ALA A 360 -0.16 -9.04 11.17
CA ALA A 360 0.02 -8.67 12.58
C ALA A 360 -0.61 -9.60 13.63
N VAL A 361 -1.27 -10.70 13.22
CA VAL A 361 -2.03 -11.58 14.13
C VAL A 361 -1.11 -12.35 15.08
N VAL A 362 0.07 -12.78 14.63
CA VAL A 362 1.05 -13.49 15.47
C VAL A 362 1.51 -12.58 16.61
N GLU A 363 1.91 -11.35 16.29
CA GLU A 363 2.40 -10.37 17.24
C GLU A 363 1.29 -9.88 18.17
N GLU A 364 0.07 -9.69 17.66
CA GLU A 364 -1.12 -9.26 18.41
C GLU A 364 -1.48 -10.32 19.44
N SER A 365 -1.55 -11.58 19.01
CA SER A 365 -1.92 -12.70 19.88
C SER A 365 -0.85 -12.98 20.92
N TYR A 366 0.44 -12.92 20.55
CA TYR A 366 1.54 -13.09 21.50
C TYR A 366 1.48 -12.01 22.58
N SER A 367 1.34 -10.74 22.17
CA SER A 367 1.20 -9.62 23.11
C SER A 367 -0.03 -9.78 24.02
N CYS A 368 -1.13 -10.30 23.48
CA CYS A 368 -2.36 -10.56 24.24
C CYS A 368 -2.14 -11.66 25.30
N SER A 369 -1.52 -12.78 24.93
CA SER A 369 -1.18 -13.86 25.87
C SER A 369 -0.19 -13.42 26.96
N ARG A 370 0.58 -12.36 26.72
CA ARG A 370 1.48 -11.72 27.70
C ARG A 370 0.85 -10.57 28.48
N HIS A 371 -0.44 -10.28 28.27
CA HIS A 371 -1.15 -9.13 28.87
C HIS A 371 -0.49 -7.78 28.55
N ALA A 372 0.21 -7.69 27.42
CA ALA A 372 0.92 -6.50 26.95
C ALA A 372 0.24 -5.82 25.74
N LEU A 373 -0.84 -6.42 25.21
CA LEU A 373 -1.56 -5.84 24.07
C LEU A 373 -2.37 -4.62 24.51
N HIS A 374 -1.97 -3.45 24.01
CA HIS A 374 -2.77 -2.23 24.14
C HIS A 374 -3.96 -2.23 23.19
N THR A 375 -5.11 -1.79 23.68
CA THR A 375 -6.34 -1.63 22.89
C THR A 375 -6.65 -0.15 22.69
N THR A 376 -7.14 0.19 21.50
CA THR A 376 -7.55 1.55 21.17
C THR A 376 -9.08 1.62 21.14
N PRO A 377 -9.73 2.33 22.08
CA PRO A 377 -11.18 2.46 22.08
C PRO A 377 -11.71 3.11 20.80
N TRP A 378 -12.97 2.80 20.44
CA TRP A 378 -13.65 3.38 19.29
C TRP A 378 -13.54 4.90 19.24
N VAL A 379 -13.75 5.59 20.37
CA VAL A 379 -13.74 7.06 20.44
C VAL A 379 -12.40 7.63 19.97
N THR A 380 -11.28 6.99 20.33
CA THR A 380 -9.94 7.40 19.89
C THR A 380 -9.76 7.15 18.40
N THR A 381 -10.19 5.99 17.90
CA THR A 381 -10.19 5.70 16.45
C THR A 381 -10.99 6.73 15.66
N ALA A 382 -12.22 7.01 16.11
CA ALA A 382 -13.17 7.87 15.43
C ALA A 382 -12.71 9.33 15.41
N ARG A 383 -12.14 9.84 16.52
CA ARG A 383 -11.60 11.20 16.62
C ARG A 383 -10.41 11.47 15.69
N ARG A 384 -9.65 10.44 15.33
CA ARG A 384 -8.58 10.59 14.34
C ARG A 384 -9.13 10.78 12.93
N GLN A 385 -10.36 10.37 12.63
CA GLN A 385 -10.91 10.43 11.29
C GLN A 385 -11.18 11.87 10.84
N THR A 386 -11.01 12.11 9.55
CA THR A 386 -11.09 13.43 8.93
C THR A 386 -11.81 13.37 7.57
N GLY A 387 -12.12 14.54 6.99
CA GLY A 387 -12.84 14.63 5.72
C GLY A 387 -14.20 13.92 5.79
N ILE A 388 -14.50 13.10 4.77
CA ILE A 388 -15.76 12.35 4.69
C ILE A 388 -15.97 11.37 5.87
N TYR A 389 -14.91 10.97 6.56
CA TYR A 389 -14.96 10.08 7.70
C TYR A 389 -15.09 10.82 9.04
N ALA A 390 -14.89 12.14 9.11
CA ALA A 390 -14.91 12.90 10.36
C ALA A 390 -16.21 12.74 11.15
N LYS A 391 -17.34 12.56 10.45
CA LYS A 391 -18.65 12.40 11.06
C LYS A 391 -18.77 11.18 11.98
N VAL A 392 -17.93 10.13 11.80
CA VAL A 392 -17.99 8.93 12.65
C VAL A 392 -17.62 9.22 14.10
N ALA A 393 -16.92 10.33 14.38
CA ALA A 393 -16.65 10.80 15.75
C ALA A 393 -17.92 11.17 16.52
N GLN A 394 -19.03 11.42 15.80
CA GLN A 394 -20.35 11.76 16.38
C GLN A 394 -21.33 10.58 16.29
N ALA A 395 -20.87 9.38 15.91
CA ALA A 395 -21.73 8.20 15.80
C ALA A 395 -22.27 7.80 17.20
N PRO A 396 -23.60 7.64 17.39
CA PRO A 396 -24.16 7.09 18.62
C PRO A 396 -23.59 5.70 18.90
N ILE A 397 -23.29 5.39 20.16
CA ILE A 397 -22.65 4.13 20.52
C ILE A 397 -23.50 2.92 20.13
N GLU A 398 -24.84 3.03 20.16
CA GLU A 398 -25.76 1.97 19.75
C GLU A 398 -25.65 1.67 18.26
N LEU A 399 -25.41 2.70 17.44
CA LEU A 399 -25.17 2.53 16.00
C LEU A 399 -23.85 1.78 15.78
N VAL A 400 -22.78 2.22 16.45
CA VAL A 400 -21.45 1.59 16.35
C VAL A 400 -21.49 0.12 16.81
N MET A 401 -22.17 -0.17 17.92
CA MET A 401 -22.29 -1.53 18.45
C MET A 401 -23.19 -2.42 17.60
N ARG A 402 -24.18 -1.86 16.89
CA ARG A 402 -24.96 -2.60 15.90
C ARG A 402 -24.14 -2.88 14.64
N THR A 403 -23.61 -1.85 13.99
CA THR A 403 -22.81 -1.98 12.77
C THR A 403 -21.60 -2.89 12.99
N SER A 404 -20.95 -2.81 14.15
CA SER A 404 -19.83 -3.72 14.46
C SER A 404 -20.26 -5.16 14.67
N ARG A 405 -21.49 -5.47 15.11
CA ARG A 405 -21.98 -6.86 15.15
C ARG A 405 -22.18 -7.40 13.73
N ASP A 406 -22.73 -6.58 12.84
CA ASP A 406 -22.97 -6.96 11.45
C ASP A 406 -21.63 -7.20 10.71
N VAL A 407 -20.69 -6.26 10.81
CA VAL A 407 -19.38 -6.35 10.15
C VAL A 407 -18.48 -7.40 10.81
N CYS A 408 -18.35 -7.38 12.14
CA CYS A 408 -17.40 -8.24 12.84
C CYS A 408 -17.94 -9.66 13.07
N GLY A 409 -19.24 -9.92 12.87
CA GLY A 409 -19.81 -11.26 12.95
C GLY A 409 -19.20 -12.24 11.93
N ALA A 410 -18.69 -11.72 10.82
CA ALA A 410 -17.94 -12.48 9.82
C ALA A 410 -16.42 -12.49 10.05
N CYS A 411 -15.91 -11.86 11.11
CA CYS A 411 -14.49 -11.77 11.41
C CYS A 411 -14.05 -12.85 12.40
N LEU A 412 -12.83 -13.35 12.26
CA LEU A 412 -12.20 -14.26 13.22
C LEU A 412 -11.81 -13.55 14.53
N LYS A 413 -11.62 -12.22 14.51
CA LYS A 413 -11.09 -11.50 15.65
C LYS A 413 -12.16 -11.13 16.71
N THR A 414 -11.79 -11.19 17.98
CA THR A 414 -12.57 -10.73 19.14
C THR A 414 -12.33 -9.25 19.42
N ARG A 415 -13.37 -8.42 19.51
CA ARG A 415 -13.29 -6.95 19.60
C ARG A 415 -12.89 -6.47 21.01
N LEU A 416 -11.60 -6.56 21.34
CA LEU A 416 -11.09 -6.08 22.63
C LEU A 416 -11.33 -4.57 22.81
N TRP A 417 -11.25 -3.80 21.72
CA TRP A 417 -11.58 -2.37 21.71
C TRP A 417 -13.04 -2.06 22.10
N ALA A 418 -13.95 -3.03 21.97
CA ALA A 418 -15.36 -2.93 22.30
C ALA A 418 -15.70 -3.54 23.68
N GLY A 419 -14.69 -4.01 24.41
CA GLY A 419 -14.86 -4.66 25.72
C GLY A 419 -15.19 -6.15 25.66
N ASP A 420 -15.17 -6.79 24.49
CA ASP A 420 -15.28 -8.24 24.39
C ASP A 420 -14.05 -8.89 25.06
N LYS A 421 -14.24 -9.97 25.82
CA LYS A 421 -13.17 -10.67 26.55
C LYS A 421 -12.54 -11.78 25.71
N LEU A 422 -11.23 -11.93 25.84
CA LEU A 422 -10.46 -13.01 25.21
C LEU A 422 -9.41 -13.53 26.21
N ASP A 423 -9.71 -14.65 26.86
CA ASP A 423 -8.85 -15.19 27.93
C ASP A 423 -7.71 -16.09 27.41
N LYS A 424 -7.81 -16.52 26.15
CA LYS A 424 -6.88 -17.42 25.45
C LYS A 424 -6.66 -16.92 24.04
N THR A 425 -5.52 -17.26 23.45
CA THR A 425 -5.27 -17.05 22.02
C THR A 425 -4.98 -18.36 21.30
N PHE A 426 -4.65 -18.30 20.01
CA PHE A 426 -4.18 -19.49 19.30
C PHE A 426 -2.90 -20.09 19.89
N PHE A 427 -2.08 -19.30 20.62
CA PHE A 427 -0.93 -19.81 21.35
C PHE A 427 -1.32 -20.79 22.47
N ASP A 428 -2.56 -20.70 22.96
CA ASP A 428 -3.13 -21.59 23.98
C ASP A 428 -3.90 -22.78 23.36
N GLY A 429 -3.75 -23.00 22.05
CA GLY A 429 -4.39 -24.11 21.32
C GLY A 429 -5.83 -23.84 20.90
N VAL A 430 -6.27 -22.58 20.87
CA VAL A 430 -7.62 -22.20 20.41
C VAL A 430 -7.53 -21.47 19.05
N PRO A 431 -7.69 -22.16 17.91
CA PRO A 431 -7.34 -21.62 16.58
C PRO A 431 -8.03 -20.31 16.20
N GLY A 432 -9.29 -20.15 16.60
CA GLY A 432 -10.10 -18.96 16.30
C GLY A 432 -10.01 -17.84 17.34
N ALA A 433 -9.17 -17.98 18.38
CA ALA A 433 -9.03 -16.96 19.41
C ALA A 433 -7.96 -15.94 19.01
N ILE A 434 -8.41 -14.90 18.29
CA ILE A 434 -7.55 -13.83 17.76
C ILE A 434 -8.01 -12.49 18.32
N PRO A 435 -7.14 -11.65 18.91
CA PRO A 435 -7.54 -10.35 19.43
C PRO A 435 -7.71 -9.31 18.30
N CYS A 436 -8.69 -8.41 18.45
CA CYS A 436 -8.82 -7.17 17.67
C CYS A 436 -8.59 -5.99 18.62
N PRO A 437 -7.38 -5.40 18.63
CA PRO A 437 -7.06 -4.31 19.56
C PRO A 437 -7.72 -2.98 19.18
N GLU A 438 -8.18 -2.83 17.94
CA GLU A 438 -8.68 -1.56 17.41
C GLU A 438 -9.65 -1.76 16.24
N ALA A 439 -10.65 -0.88 16.12
CA ALA A 439 -11.60 -0.90 15.01
C ALA A 439 -10.91 -0.64 13.65
N CYS A 440 -11.10 -1.55 12.69
CA CYS A 440 -10.47 -1.49 11.37
C CYS A 440 -11.11 -0.43 10.45
N THR A 441 -10.43 -0.11 9.34
CA THR A 441 -10.89 0.90 8.38
C THR A 441 -12.20 0.52 7.68
N LEU A 442 -12.47 -0.79 7.50
CA LEU A 442 -13.75 -1.27 6.97
C LEU A 442 -14.91 -0.92 7.92
N LEU A 443 -14.78 -1.20 9.22
CA LEU A 443 -15.80 -0.83 10.20
C LEU A 443 -16.02 0.69 10.27
N VAL A 444 -14.95 1.48 10.17
CA VAL A 444 -15.06 2.95 10.11
C VAL A 444 -15.86 3.40 8.88
N ALA A 445 -15.66 2.77 7.72
CA ALA A 445 -16.43 3.05 6.51
C ALA A 445 -17.89 2.63 6.64
N GLU A 446 -18.18 1.46 7.20
CA GLU A 446 -19.56 0.98 7.40
C GLU A 446 -20.33 1.83 8.40
N VAL A 447 -19.70 2.29 9.49
CA VAL A 447 -20.32 3.24 10.41
C VAL A 447 -20.61 4.57 9.72
N ARG A 448 -19.70 5.05 8.86
CA ARG A 448 -19.92 6.27 8.06
C ARG A 448 -21.15 6.12 7.16
N GLU A 449 -21.29 5.00 6.47
CA GLU A 449 -22.45 4.74 5.60
C GLU A 449 -23.74 4.61 6.40
N ALA A 450 -23.73 3.87 7.50
CA ALA A 450 -24.90 3.75 8.38
C ALA A 450 -25.35 5.11 8.95
N MET A 451 -24.42 6.04 9.18
CA MET A 451 -24.75 7.43 9.53
C MET A 451 -25.36 8.23 8.38
N SER A 452 -25.00 7.94 7.12
CA SER A 452 -25.61 8.59 5.93
C SER A 452 -27.08 8.19 5.75
N HIS A 453 -27.42 6.92 6.02
CA HIS A 453 -28.77 6.38 5.76
C HIS A 453 -29.84 6.86 6.76
N LYS A 454 -29.47 7.40 7.93
CA LYS A 454 -30.41 8.03 8.87
C LYS A 454 -31.11 9.29 8.33
N GLY A 455 -30.74 9.79 7.16
CA GLY A 455 -31.42 10.88 6.46
C GLY A 455 -32.48 10.45 5.43
N LYS A 456 -32.67 9.15 5.15
CA LYS A 456 -33.59 8.63 4.13
C LYS A 456 -34.65 7.68 4.68
N SER A 457 -35.18 7.93 5.88
CA SER A 457 -36.41 7.27 6.34
C SER A 457 -37.64 8.08 5.91
N GLY A 458 -37.98 7.98 4.63
CA GLY A 458 -39.30 8.28 4.08
C GLY A 458 -39.71 7.10 3.18
N PRO A 459 -40.97 6.64 3.21
CA PRO A 459 -41.37 5.44 2.50
C PRO A 459 -41.40 5.73 1.00
N HIS A 460 -40.45 5.20 0.25
CA HIS A 460 -40.59 5.07 -1.18
C HIS A 460 -40.93 3.63 -1.52
N HIS A 461 -42.20 3.47 -1.86
CA HIS A 461 -42.71 2.37 -2.67
C HIS A 461 -41.76 2.11 -3.84
N HIS A 462 -41.34 0.86 -3.96
CA HIS A 462 -40.87 0.31 -5.24
C HIS A 462 -42.12 -0.06 -6.04
N ASP A 463 -42.36 0.67 -7.12
CA ASP A 463 -43.02 0.12 -8.30
C ASP A 463 -42.01 0.19 -9.45
N GLU A 464 -41.81 -0.99 -10.04
CA GLU A 464 -41.25 -1.38 -11.35
C GLU A 464 -39.80 -1.02 -11.72
#